data_AF-A0A9N8DT51-F1
#
_entry.id   AF-A0A9N8DT51-F1
#
_cell.length_a   1.000
_cell.length_b   1.000
_cell.length_c   1.000
_cell.angle_alpha   90.00
_cell.angle_beta   90.00
_cell.angle_gamma   90.00
#
_symmetry.space_group_name_H-M   'P 1'
#
loop_
_entity.id
_entity.type
_entity.pdbx_description
1 polymer ?
#
loop_
_entity_poly.entity_id
_entity_poly.type
_entity_poly.pdbx_seq_one_letter_code
_entity_poly.pdbx_strand_id
1 'polypeptide(L)'
;MMRAWLILFASGLLGLPTITVRGFSPSPTLPIKLPTILPVNGVIGGSIRISSFLASSRDDDDDDEEEEDKEESINPNDLETPDERRNRMDNVRKIQKSFYRQLQNQQQAEGSSTNDRTTTTAISDSCNTILKNVPLWRVQWTELPGYQNLLNCHVAHYTHMFHTILAGPKPWYFGHVFLPGGSENLDNPDYQLLSSEESNNKTKATYTGVLMQVADSRQLEDGRLVLVVQALERFQVIEATQHTPYAVATVQLCPDTELAMTYYDKAQSMARELSDDFLHDQDAWGAACAAALEAAEQLRQFEYRPVLVQSSTMGAVAPLVNYDMDVDVETVFPLDMDRAQAQKERVGTVMEKHLFSASPVDLPDNLKQLDLEQVGQLEHEVWLGVDELVKLLYQLNPNPTSPIVTPVPTQMLGLLPRGDCCSQQYIPWPGDFKLDQFANRLEDYAAAMPPTVGTYSKSPFVRYDYADNPLKRYPILRRAQRLSFVVWILMENIGPVGNQPVVSRQDILEMHSISERLEAARDRLKAINASLRRVADQQ
;
A
#
# COMPACT_ATOMS: atom_id res chain seq x y z
N MET A 1 -13.83 11.15 11.05
CA MET A 1 -15.20 10.80 11.49
C MET A 1 -15.33 9.34 11.96
N MET A 2 -14.79 8.35 11.26
CA MET A 2 -14.87 6.92 11.65
C MET A 2 -14.26 6.59 13.04
N ARG A 3 -13.08 7.17 13.38
CA ARG A 3 -12.48 7.05 14.73
C ARG A 3 -13.30 7.72 15.85
N ALA A 4 -13.99 8.83 15.56
CA ALA A 4 -14.82 9.52 16.55
C ALA A 4 -16.08 8.70 16.92
N TRP A 5 -16.58 7.89 15.98
CA TRP A 5 -17.68 6.97 16.21
C TRP A 5 -17.30 5.76 17.09
N LEU A 6 -16.11 5.18 16.87
CA LEU A 6 -15.62 4.04 17.66
C LEU A 6 -15.17 4.43 19.08
N ILE A 7 -14.60 5.63 19.25
CA ILE A 7 -14.20 6.13 20.58
C ILE A 7 -15.44 6.35 21.48
N LEU A 8 -16.56 6.84 20.94
CA LEU A 8 -17.82 6.98 21.69
C LEU A 8 -18.40 5.65 22.17
N PHE A 9 -18.12 4.53 21.49
CA PHE A 9 -18.57 3.19 21.90
C PHE A 9 -17.63 2.53 22.92
N ALA A 10 -16.31 2.72 22.79
CA ALA A 10 -15.32 2.11 23.71
C ALA A 10 -15.34 2.74 25.12
N SER A 11 -15.69 4.02 25.24
CA SER A 11 -15.74 4.72 26.53
C SER A 11 -16.99 4.41 27.37
N GLY A 12 -18.00 3.72 26.84
CA GLY A 12 -19.29 3.50 27.51
C GLY A 12 -19.52 2.13 28.15
N LEU A 13 -18.61 1.16 28.03
CA LEU A 13 -18.92 -0.27 28.26
C LEU A 13 -17.95 -1.05 29.17
N LEU A 14 -17.22 -0.39 30.06
CA LEU A 14 -16.46 -1.06 31.13
C LEU A 14 -16.89 -0.57 32.51
N GLY A 15 -18.13 -0.88 32.88
CA GLY A 15 -18.64 -0.79 34.24
C GLY A 15 -19.37 -2.07 34.61
N LEU A 16 -18.63 -3.12 35.02
CA LEU A 16 -19.21 -4.27 35.72
C LEU A 16 -18.40 -4.59 36.99
N PRO A 17 -19.08 -4.95 38.10
CA PRO A 17 -18.47 -5.02 39.42
C PRO A 17 -17.79 -6.37 39.66
N THR A 18 -16.64 -6.32 40.33
CA THR A 18 -15.89 -7.49 40.81
C THR A 18 -16.67 -8.17 41.94
N ILE A 19 -17.12 -9.41 41.73
CA ILE A 19 -17.69 -10.26 42.78
C ILE A 19 -16.54 -10.94 43.53
N THR A 20 -16.36 -10.59 44.79
CA THR A 20 -15.39 -11.22 45.70
C THR A 20 -16.01 -12.46 46.35
N VAL A 21 -15.50 -13.66 46.04
CA VAL A 21 -15.84 -14.90 46.77
C VAL A 21 -14.72 -15.20 47.78
N ARG A 22 -15.09 -15.29 49.06
CA ARG A 22 -14.21 -15.68 50.18
C ARG A 22 -14.29 -17.19 50.44
N GLY A 23 -13.12 -17.82 50.62
CA GLY A 23 -12.89 -18.90 51.58
C GLY A 23 -12.48 -20.26 51.01
N PHE A 24 -11.24 -20.71 51.29
CA PHE A 24 -10.93 -21.86 52.17
C PHE A 24 -9.40 -22.05 52.34
N SER A 25 -9.03 -22.65 53.47
CA SER A 25 -7.70 -22.77 54.13
C SER A 25 -6.82 -23.94 53.58
N PRO A 26 -5.52 -24.08 53.97
CA PRO A 26 -4.46 -24.70 53.16
C PRO A 26 -3.89 -26.04 53.68
N SER A 27 -3.09 -26.72 52.85
CA SER A 27 -1.90 -27.53 53.25
C SER A 27 -1.11 -28.10 52.05
N PRO A 28 0.16 -28.55 52.23
CA PRO A 28 1.29 -28.08 51.42
C PRO A 28 1.94 -29.15 50.51
N THR A 29 2.73 -28.73 49.52
CA THR A 29 3.82 -29.55 48.94
C THR A 29 4.88 -28.67 48.23
N LEU A 30 6.09 -29.23 48.15
CA LEU A 30 7.43 -28.67 47.99
C LEU A 30 7.77 -28.02 46.62
N PRO A 31 8.93 -27.30 46.50
CA PRO A 31 9.16 -26.29 45.48
C PRO A 31 9.78 -26.84 44.20
N ILE A 32 9.25 -26.42 43.05
CA ILE A 32 9.91 -26.55 41.75
C ILE A 32 10.42 -25.16 41.37
N LYS A 33 11.75 -25.03 41.21
CA LYS A 33 12.41 -23.86 40.63
C LYS A 33 12.13 -23.84 39.13
N LEU A 34 11.46 -22.79 38.66
CA LEU A 34 11.43 -22.38 37.25
C LEU A 34 12.00 -20.94 37.15
N PRO A 35 12.65 -20.60 36.03
CA PRO A 35 13.43 -19.38 35.90
C PRO A 35 12.56 -18.14 35.75
N THR A 36 13.05 -17.06 36.33
CA THR A 36 12.54 -15.68 36.25
C THR A 36 12.40 -15.24 34.79
N ILE A 37 11.17 -15.10 34.32
CA ILE A 37 10.82 -14.33 33.12
C ILE A 37 10.49 -12.91 33.59
N LEU A 38 11.28 -11.94 33.14
CA LEU A 38 11.03 -10.52 33.36
C LEU A 38 9.83 -10.06 32.50
N PRO A 39 8.90 -9.26 33.04
CA PRO A 39 7.82 -8.69 32.24
C PRO A 39 8.36 -7.52 31.40
N VAL A 40 8.34 -7.67 30.08
CA VAL A 40 8.48 -6.55 29.13
C VAL A 40 7.09 -5.93 28.96
N ASN A 41 6.78 -4.94 29.78
CA ASN A 41 5.67 -4.03 29.53
C ASN A 41 6.14 -2.94 28.56
N GLY A 42 5.68 -3.01 27.32
CA GLY A 42 5.94 -2.01 26.28
C GLY A 42 4.75 -1.90 25.34
N VAL A 43 3.64 -1.34 25.83
CA VAL A 43 2.52 -0.92 25.00
C VAL A 43 2.96 0.37 24.30
N ILE A 44 3.46 0.26 23.07
CA ILE A 44 3.76 1.41 22.22
C ILE A 44 2.53 1.70 21.36
N GLY A 45 1.66 2.57 21.87
CA GLY A 45 0.61 3.21 21.08
C GLY A 45 1.20 4.35 20.25
N GLY A 46 1.57 4.07 19.00
CA GLY A 46 1.94 5.08 18.02
C GLY A 46 0.74 5.96 17.66
N SER A 47 0.66 7.14 18.29
CA SER A 47 -0.35 8.16 18.01
C SER A 47 -0.06 8.84 16.67
N ILE A 48 -0.86 8.51 15.65
CA ILE A 48 -1.01 9.34 14.46
C ILE A 48 -1.73 10.62 14.91
N ARG A 49 -0.98 11.69 15.19
CA ARG A 49 -1.54 13.03 15.39
C ARG A 49 -2.05 13.56 14.05
N ILE A 50 -3.33 13.32 13.79
CA ILE A 50 -4.15 14.22 12.95
C ILE A 50 -4.54 15.38 13.88
N SER A 51 -4.06 16.58 13.58
CA SER A 51 -4.33 17.78 14.36
C SER A 51 -5.83 18.09 14.41
N SER A 52 -6.45 17.92 15.59
CA SER A 52 -7.79 18.42 15.91
C SER A 52 -7.72 19.39 17.08
N PHE A 53 -8.03 20.66 16.82
CA PHE A 53 -8.30 21.69 17.82
C PHE A 53 -9.66 21.43 18.47
N LEU A 54 -9.70 21.15 19.77
CA LEU A 54 -10.89 21.33 20.61
C LEU A 54 -10.45 21.72 22.03
N ALA A 55 -11.07 22.78 22.54
CA ALA A 55 -10.93 23.31 23.89
C ALA A 55 -11.92 22.63 24.83
N SER A 56 -11.53 22.32 26.08
CA SER A 56 -12.45 22.32 27.22
C SER A 56 -11.76 22.22 28.59
N SER A 57 -12.12 23.18 29.45
CA SER A 57 -12.38 23.18 30.90
C SER A 57 -11.63 22.22 31.87
N ARG A 58 -10.82 22.88 32.72
CA ARG A 58 -10.67 22.77 34.19
C ARG A 58 -11.48 21.70 34.93
N ASP A 59 -10.78 20.97 35.81
CA ASP A 59 -11.09 20.88 37.24
C ASP A 59 -9.75 20.87 38.02
N ASP A 60 -9.73 21.63 39.12
CA ASP A 60 -8.58 22.00 39.94
C ASP A 60 -8.30 20.90 40.99
N ASP A 61 -7.06 20.38 41.03
CA ASP A 61 -6.50 19.66 42.19
C ASP A 61 -5.07 20.18 42.42
N ASP A 62 -4.87 20.79 43.59
CA ASP A 62 -3.65 21.43 44.07
C ASP A 62 -2.58 20.38 44.43
N ASP A 63 -1.68 20.07 43.51
CA ASP A 63 -0.39 19.43 43.80
C ASP A 63 0.73 20.47 43.55
N ASP A 64 1.34 20.94 44.64
CA ASP A 64 2.54 21.79 44.66
C ASP A 64 3.75 21.00 44.09
N GLU A 65 3.79 20.81 42.78
CA GLU A 65 4.99 20.35 42.07
C GLU A 65 5.93 21.54 41.86
N GLU A 66 7.17 21.41 42.32
CA GLU A 66 8.25 22.36 42.12
C GLU A 66 8.37 22.68 40.62
N GLU A 67 7.95 23.90 40.21
CA GLU A 67 8.15 24.46 38.87
C GLU A 67 9.66 24.54 38.58
N GLU A 68 10.26 23.43 38.12
CA GLU A 68 11.50 23.51 37.37
C GLU A 68 11.19 24.38 36.14
N ASP A 69 11.74 25.60 36.14
CA ASP A 69 11.82 26.51 35.01
C ASP A 69 12.40 25.77 33.79
N LYS A 70 11.55 25.03 33.09
CA LYS A 70 11.85 24.52 31.76
C LYS A 70 11.86 25.75 30.89
N GLU A 71 13.04 26.38 30.76
CA GLU A 71 13.33 27.36 29.72
C GLU A 71 12.88 26.74 28.39
N GLU A 72 11.67 27.06 27.96
CA GLU A 72 11.16 26.63 26.67
C GLU A 72 12.15 27.12 25.64
N SER A 73 12.92 26.21 25.06
CA SER A 73 13.93 26.56 24.09
C SER A 73 13.21 27.13 22.86
N ILE A 74 13.05 28.45 22.82
CA ILE A 74 12.41 29.16 21.71
C ILE A 74 13.24 28.82 20.48
N ASN A 75 12.62 28.14 19.51
CA ASN A 75 13.28 27.87 18.26
C ASN A 75 13.62 29.22 17.61
N PRO A 76 14.90 29.53 17.36
CA PRO A 76 15.29 30.84 16.86
C PRO A 76 14.62 31.20 15.51
N ASN A 77 14.09 30.21 14.78
CA ASN A 77 13.29 30.41 13.56
C ASN A 77 11.89 31.00 13.82
N ASP A 78 11.37 30.91 15.04
CA ASP A 78 10.07 31.47 15.42
C ASP A 78 10.14 32.99 15.65
N LEU A 79 11.34 33.52 15.84
CA LEU A 79 11.60 34.96 15.99
C LEU A 79 11.83 35.67 14.65
N GLU A 80 11.98 34.93 13.54
CA GLU A 80 12.23 35.46 12.21
C GLU A 80 10.97 36.13 11.64
N THR A 81 11.11 37.37 11.12
CA THR A 81 9.98 38.06 10.48
C THR A 81 9.56 37.34 9.18
N PRO A 82 8.30 37.50 8.71
CA PRO A 82 7.86 36.88 7.46
C PRO A 82 8.74 37.21 6.24
N ASP A 83 9.29 38.42 6.18
CA ASP A 83 10.16 38.86 5.08
C ASP A 83 11.58 38.30 5.18
N GLU A 84 12.15 38.24 6.38
CA GLU A 84 13.45 37.57 6.61
C GLU A 84 13.36 36.09 6.25
N ARG A 85 12.28 35.42 6.69
CA ARG A 85 11.99 34.03 6.36
C ARG A 85 11.89 33.84 4.84
N ARG A 86 11.18 34.73 4.15
CA ARG A 86 11.08 34.70 2.67
C ARG A 86 12.45 34.84 2.01
N ASN A 87 13.26 35.80 2.45
CA ASN A 87 14.61 36.04 1.90
C ASN A 87 15.56 34.87 2.16
N ARG A 88 15.56 34.30 3.37
CA ARG A 88 16.36 33.13 3.72
C ARG A 88 15.96 31.93 2.85
N MET A 89 14.66 31.70 2.69
CA MET A 89 14.16 30.61 1.86
C MET A 89 14.46 30.82 0.37
N ASP A 90 14.45 32.05 -0.13
CA ASP A 90 14.90 32.36 -1.50
C ASP A 90 16.39 32.07 -1.71
N ASN A 91 17.23 32.32 -0.70
CA ASN A 91 18.63 31.94 -0.74
C ASN A 91 18.81 30.41 -0.70
N VAL A 92 18.07 29.71 0.16
CA VAL A 92 18.05 28.23 0.20
C VAL A 92 17.62 27.67 -1.15
N ARG A 93 16.56 28.21 -1.78
CA ARG A 93 16.12 27.81 -3.13
C ARG A 93 17.18 28.06 -4.19
N LYS A 94 17.91 29.17 -4.14
CA LYS A 94 19.03 29.45 -5.06
C LYS A 94 20.14 28.40 -4.90
N ILE A 95 20.53 28.08 -3.66
CA ILE A 95 21.55 27.08 -3.36
C ILE A 95 21.11 25.68 -3.82
N GLN A 96 19.88 25.29 -3.47
CA GLN A 96 19.29 24.03 -3.92
C GLN A 96 19.25 23.96 -5.45
N LYS A 97 18.78 25.02 -6.12
CA LYS A 97 18.72 25.09 -7.57
C LYS A 97 20.09 25.00 -8.22
N SER A 98 21.13 25.62 -7.66
CA SER A 98 22.50 25.44 -8.18
C SER A 98 22.99 24.01 -8.01
N PHE A 99 22.75 23.40 -6.84
CA PHE A 99 23.20 22.05 -6.53
C PHE A 99 22.54 21.00 -7.44
N TYR A 100 21.20 21.03 -7.56
CA TYR A 100 20.47 20.05 -8.38
C TYR A 100 20.56 20.32 -9.88
N ARG A 101 20.70 21.58 -10.32
CA ARG A 101 20.96 21.88 -11.74
C ARG A 101 22.33 21.36 -12.18
N GLN A 102 23.34 21.42 -11.31
CA GLN A 102 24.65 20.87 -11.62
C GLN A 102 24.58 19.35 -11.85
N LEU A 103 23.78 18.62 -11.05
CA LEU A 103 23.53 17.19 -11.27
C LEU A 103 22.88 16.91 -12.63
N GLN A 104 21.87 17.69 -13.02
CA GLN A 104 21.24 17.58 -14.35
C GLN A 104 22.24 17.80 -15.49
N ASN A 105 23.09 18.83 -15.36
CA ASN A 105 24.09 19.16 -16.37
C ASN A 105 25.17 18.08 -16.48
N GLN A 106 25.58 17.48 -15.35
CA GLN A 106 26.54 16.36 -15.34
C GLN A 106 25.92 15.12 -16.02
N GLN A 107 24.67 14.80 -15.71
CA GLN A 107 23.96 13.69 -16.36
C GLN A 107 23.82 13.89 -17.89
N GLN A 108 23.62 15.13 -18.36
CA GLN A 108 23.57 15.43 -19.79
C GLN A 108 24.95 15.41 -20.48
N ALA A 109 25.99 15.88 -19.80
CA ALA A 109 27.35 15.94 -20.37
C ALA A 109 28.00 14.55 -20.48
N GLU A 110 27.71 13.65 -19.54
CA GLU A 110 28.27 12.29 -19.52
C GLU A 110 27.52 11.32 -20.45
N GLY A 111 26.37 11.72 -21.00
CA GLY A 111 25.58 10.93 -21.96
C GLY A 111 26.25 10.69 -23.33
N SER A 112 27.44 11.24 -23.59
CA SER A 112 28.22 10.99 -24.82
C SER A 112 29.41 10.05 -24.64
N SER A 113 29.72 9.64 -23.41
CA SER A 113 30.84 8.73 -23.13
C SER A 113 30.38 7.66 -22.16
N THR A 114 30.16 6.45 -22.69
CA THR A 114 29.90 5.20 -21.98
C THR A 114 30.67 5.11 -20.65
N ASN A 115 29.99 5.30 -19.51
CA ASN A 115 30.26 4.67 -18.21
C ASN A 115 29.23 5.11 -17.12
N ASP A 116 28.12 4.39 -17.06
CA ASP A 116 27.53 3.71 -15.89
C ASP A 116 27.21 4.43 -14.55
N ARG A 117 27.30 5.76 -14.44
CA ARG A 117 27.01 6.46 -13.15
C ARG A 117 25.78 7.38 -13.16
N THR A 118 24.80 7.10 -14.01
CA THR A 118 23.53 7.84 -14.04
C THR A 118 22.62 7.41 -12.87
N THR A 119 22.50 8.27 -11.86
CA THR A 119 21.67 8.10 -10.65
C THR A 119 20.17 8.29 -10.86
N THR A 120 19.74 8.46 -12.10
CA THR A 120 18.33 8.62 -12.42
C THR A 120 17.77 7.25 -12.78
N THR A 121 16.83 6.76 -11.98
CA THR A 121 15.97 5.57 -12.20
C THR A 121 15.09 5.75 -13.44
N ALA A 122 15.71 6.00 -14.59
CA ALA A 122 15.03 5.87 -15.85
C ALA A 122 14.78 4.38 -16.04
N ILE A 123 13.53 3.96 -15.86
CA ILE A 123 13.03 2.68 -16.40
C ILE A 123 12.95 2.84 -17.93
N SER A 124 14.04 3.23 -18.59
CA SER A 124 14.06 3.37 -20.05
C SER A 124 14.14 2.01 -20.73
N ASP A 125 14.60 0.98 -20.00
CA ASP A 125 14.43 -0.42 -20.37
C ASP A 125 13.20 -0.98 -19.64
N SER A 126 12.03 -0.71 -20.23
CA SER A 126 10.66 -1.06 -19.78
C SER A 126 10.41 -2.53 -19.42
N CYS A 127 11.40 -3.41 -19.53
CA CYS A 127 11.30 -4.85 -19.30
C CYS A 127 12.04 -5.32 -18.05
N ASN A 128 12.89 -4.49 -17.42
CA ASN A 128 13.72 -4.98 -16.33
C ASN A 128 12.92 -5.16 -15.04
N THR A 129 12.78 -6.42 -14.62
CA THR A 129 12.27 -6.76 -13.27
C THR A 129 13.19 -6.22 -12.17
N ILE A 130 14.47 -5.97 -12.49
CA ILE A 130 15.47 -5.42 -11.58
C ILE A 130 15.63 -3.92 -11.84
N LEU A 131 15.33 -3.11 -10.83
CA LEU A 131 15.55 -1.67 -10.82
C LEU A 131 16.82 -1.37 -10.04
N LYS A 132 17.81 -0.78 -10.71
CA LYS A 132 19.07 -0.35 -10.07
C LYS A 132 18.93 1.05 -9.50
N ASN A 133 19.71 1.33 -8.46
CA ASN A 133 19.84 2.66 -7.86
C ASN A 133 18.50 3.27 -7.42
N VAL A 134 17.58 2.47 -6.89
CA VAL A 134 16.29 2.95 -6.38
C VAL A 134 16.51 3.62 -5.02
N PRO A 135 16.18 4.92 -4.87
CA PRO A 135 16.22 5.58 -3.58
C PRO A 135 15.16 4.98 -2.66
N LEU A 136 15.53 4.66 -1.43
CA LEU A 136 14.64 4.03 -0.46
C LEU A 136 14.21 5.01 0.63
N TRP A 137 12.90 5.19 0.77
CA TRP A 137 12.27 5.86 1.89
C TRP A 137 11.97 4.84 3.00
N ARG A 138 12.76 4.87 4.08
CA ARG A 138 12.66 3.93 5.20
C ARG A 138 11.96 4.56 6.39
N VAL A 139 10.77 4.07 6.75
CA VAL A 139 9.90 4.69 7.77
C VAL A 139 9.16 3.65 8.63
N GLN A 140 8.63 4.10 9.77
CA GLN A 140 7.98 3.26 10.80
C GLN A 140 6.58 2.74 10.46
N TRP A 141 6.19 2.75 9.19
CA TRP A 141 4.90 2.24 8.74
C TRP A 141 5.05 1.57 7.37
N THR A 142 4.07 0.75 6.99
CA THR A 142 4.06 0.01 5.72
C THR A 142 2.94 0.53 4.82
N GLU A 143 3.26 0.74 3.55
CA GLU A 143 2.29 1.03 2.49
C GLU A 143 1.97 -0.27 1.73
N LEU A 144 0.78 -0.35 1.13
CA LEU A 144 0.36 -1.50 0.32
C LEU A 144 0.08 -1.09 -1.12
N PRO A 145 0.29 -1.97 -2.12
CA PRO A 145 -0.08 -1.70 -3.51
C PRO A 145 -1.54 -1.23 -3.67
N GLY A 146 -1.75 -0.25 -4.55
CA GLY A 146 -3.05 0.40 -4.77
C GLY A 146 -3.41 1.50 -3.76
N TYR A 147 -2.59 1.75 -2.75
CA TYR A 147 -2.76 2.86 -1.83
C TYR A 147 -2.23 4.17 -2.41
N GLN A 148 -2.74 5.28 -1.88
CA GLN A 148 -2.31 6.63 -2.22
C GLN A 148 -2.20 7.46 -0.95
N ASN A 149 -1.16 8.29 -0.90
CA ASN A 149 -0.86 9.06 0.30
C ASN A 149 -0.39 10.48 -0.02
N LEU A 150 -0.57 11.39 0.93
CA LEU A 150 -0.04 12.74 0.88
C LEU A 150 1.08 12.87 1.90
N LEU A 151 2.30 12.98 1.41
CA LEU A 151 3.49 13.03 2.25
C LEU A 151 3.88 14.47 2.53
N ASN A 152 4.22 14.76 3.78
CA ASN A 152 4.85 16.03 4.16
C ASN A 152 6.31 15.78 4.56
N CYS A 153 7.20 15.84 3.58
CA CYS A 153 8.62 15.60 3.76
C CYS A 153 9.33 16.88 4.26
N HIS A 154 9.87 16.79 5.47
CA HIS A 154 10.57 17.86 6.16
C HIS A 154 11.97 17.43 6.66
N VAL A 155 12.22 16.12 6.73
CA VAL A 155 13.52 15.57 7.17
C VAL A 155 14.57 15.82 6.09
N ALA A 156 15.68 16.47 6.45
CA ALA A 156 16.64 17.02 5.50
C ALA A 156 17.16 16.01 4.46
N HIS A 157 17.53 14.78 4.88
CA HIS A 157 18.04 13.77 3.95
C HIS A 157 16.96 13.24 2.99
N TYR A 158 15.70 13.11 3.43
CA TYR A 158 14.60 12.73 2.53
C TYR A 158 14.15 13.88 1.64
N THR A 159 14.19 15.12 2.12
CA THR A 159 13.97 16.30 1.27
C THR A 159 15.04 16.36 0.17
N HIS A 160 16.30 16.05 0.51
CA HIS A 160 17.37 15.91 -0.47
C HIS A 160 17.12 14.77 -1.47
N MET A 161 16.72 13.59 -1.00
CA MET A 161 16.34 12.45 -1.83
C MET A 161 15.25 12.83 -2.84
N PHE A 162 14.14 13.40 -2.38
CA PHE A 162 13.02 13.76 -3.25
C PHE A 162 13.36 14.89 -4.21
N HIS A 163 14.14 15.90 -3.82
CA HIS A 163 14.63 16.89 -4.79
C HIS A 163 15.50 16.25 -5.89
N THR A 164 16.30 15.24 -5.54
CA THR A 164 17.11 14.50 -6.51
C THR A 164 16.21 13.74 -7.50
N ILE A 165 15.19 13.04 -6.99
CA ILE A 165 14.20 12.33 -7.82
C ILE A 165 13.44 13.30 -8.72
N LEU A 166 12.90 14.40 -8.16
CA LEU A 166 12.08 15.39 -8.87
C LEU A 166 12.86 16.20 -9.90
N ALA A 167 14.19 16.26 -9.79
CA ALA A 167 15.06 16.84 -10.80
C ALA A 167 15.21 15.92 -12.02
N GLY A 168 14.91 14.62 -11.90
CA GLY A 168 14.90 13.67 -13.01
C GLY A 168 13.64 13.77 -13.88
N PRO A 169 13.64 13.11 -15.05
CA PRO A 169 12.44 12.99 -15.87
C PRO A 169 11.38 12.14 -15.15
N LYS A 170 10.10 12.42 -15.41
CA LYS A 170 9.01 11.49 -15.04
C LYS A 170 9.13 10.19 -15.84
N PRO A 171 8.62 9.05 -15.33
CA PRO A 171 8.00 8.88 -14.00
C PRO A 171 9.01 8.95 -12.85
N TRP A 172 8.56 9.44 -11.70
CA TRP A 172 9.39 9.64 -10.50
C TRP A 172 9.17 8.50 -9.51
N TYR A 173 10.16 7.60 -9.40
CA TYR A 173 10.06 6.42 -8.53
C TYR A 173 10.96 6.49 -7.32
N PHE A 174 10.49 5.84 -6.24
CA PHE A 174 11.28 5.51 -5.06
C PHE A 174 10.74 4.23 -4.42
N GLY A 175 11.55 3.56 -3.60
CA GLY A 175 11.09 2.41 -2.83
C GLY A 175 10.64 2.80 -1.44
N HIS A 176 9.49 2.35 -0.98
CA HIS A 176 9.05 2.50 0.40
C HIS A 176 9.29 1.20 1.17
N VAL A 177 10.06 1.27 2.26
CA VAL A 177 10.46 0.10 3.04
C VAL A 177 10.19 0.36 4.51
N PHE A 178 9.58 -0.63 5.18
CA PHE A 178 9.34 -0.55 6.61
C PHE A 178 10.68 -0.55 7.39
N LEU A 179 10.78 0.33 8.38
CA LEU A 179 11.89 0.42 9.31
C LEU A 179 11.32 0.57 10.73
N PRO A 180 11.34 -0.48 11.55
CA PRO A 180 10.97 -0.38 12.96
C PRO A 180 11.69 0.78 13.63
N GLY A 181 11.01 1.61 14.43
CA GLY A 181 11.59 2.80 15.06
C GLY A 181 11.91 3.97 14.12
N GLY A 182 11.67 3.83 12.81
CA GLY A 182 11.81 4.90 11.84
C GLY A 182 13.23 5.46 11.77
N SER A 183 13.37 6.79 11.75
CA SER A 183 14.66 7.46 11.55
C SER A 183 15.69 7.16 12.64
N GLU A 184 15.26 6.76 13.84
CA GLU A 184 16.17 6.41 14.95
C GLU A 184 17.03 5.18 14.62
N ASN A 185 16.56 4.31 13.72
CA ASN A 185 17.26 3.09 13.32
C ASN A 185 17.95 3.19 11.95
N LEU A 186 18.07 4.38 11.36
CA LEU A 186 18.76 4.54 10.06
C LEU A 186 20.25 4.19 10.14
N ASP A 187 20.91 4.59 11.22
CA ASP A 187 22.33 4.31 11.48
C ASP A 187 22.54 3.07 12.37
N ASN A 188 21.46 2.32 12.67
CA ASN A 188 21.55 1.14 13.50
C ASN A 188 22.03 -0.07 12.67
N PRO A 189 23.17 -0.71 13.01
CA PRO A 189 23.70 -1.85 12.26
C PRO A 189 22.74 -3.04 12.23
N ASP A 190 21.90 -3.21 13.25
CA ASP A 190 20.87 -4.26 13.29
C ASP A 190 19.84 -4.11 12.16
N TYR A 191 19.68 -2.92 11.59
CA TYR A 191 18.73 -2.65 10.50
C TYR A 191 19.43 -2.23 9.21
N GLN A 192 20.71 -2.57 9.05
CA GLN A 192 21.43 -2.36 7.81
C GLN A 192 20.89 -3.31 6.72
N LEU A 193 20.69 -2.78 5.51
CA LEU A 193 20.30 -3.58 4.34
C LEU A 193 21.56 -4.24 3.76
N LEU A 194 21.74 -5.52 3.99
CA LEU A 194 22.89 -6.30 3.50
C LEU A 194 22.54 -6.93 2.14
N SER A 195 23.52 -7.52 1.46
CA SER A 195 23.21 -8.34 0.28
C SER A 195 22.50 -9.63 0.69
N SER A 196 21.77 -10.26 -0.23
CA SER A 196 21.08 -11.53 0.03
C SER A 196 22.04 -12.61 0.59
N GLU A 197 23.28 -12.68 0.09
CA GLU A 197 24.31 -13.64 0.52
C GLU A 197 24.78 -13.39 1.97
N GLU A 198 24.82 -12.13 2.38
CA GLU A 198 25.26 -11.70 3.71
C GLU A 198 24.14 -11.75 4.75
N SER A 199 22.89 -11.69 4.30
CA SER A 199 21.72 -11.43 5.13
C SER A 199 21.43 -12.50 6.19
N ASN A 200 21.91 -13.74 6.00
CA ASN A 200 21.80 -14.95 6.84
C ASN A 200 21.67 -14.71 8.37
N ASN A 201 20.53 -14.16 8.81
CA ASN A 201 20.18 -13.74 10.17
C ASN A 201 21.08 -12.66 10.82
N LYS A 202 21.84 -11.88 10.03
CA LYS A 202 22.70 -10.81 10.58
C LYS A 202 21.97 -9.49 10.82
N THR A 203 20.82 -9.30 10.18
CA THR A 203 20.07 -8.05 10.20
C THR A 203 18.58 -8.31 10.40
N LYS A 204 17.93 -7.37 11.07
CA LYS A 204 16.48 -7.26 11.29
C LYS A 204 15.82 -6.33 10.28
N ALA A 205 16.55 -5.87 9.28
CA ALA A 205 16.01 -5.02 8.23
C ALA A 205 14.93 -5.76 7.42
N THR A 206 13.87 -5.05 7.10
CA THR A 206 12.86 -5.51 6.15
C THR A 206 13.39 -5.36 4.72
N TYR A 207 13.24 -6.40 3.91
CA TYR A 207 13.66 -6.41 2.50
C TYR A 207 12.50 -6.29 1.52
N THR A 208 11.28 -6.57 1.97
CA THR A 208 10.07 -6.41 1.14
C THR A 208 9.55 -4.99 1.26
N GLY A 209 9.40 -4.30 0.13
CA GLY A 209 8.89 -2.93 0.05
C GLY A 209 7.86 -2.76 -1.06
N VAL A 210 7.43 -1.51 -1.24
CA VAL A 210 6.51 -1.13 -2.31
C VAL A 210 7.12 -0.03 -3.17
N LEU A 211 7.12 -0.26 -4.49
CA LEU A 211 7.54 0.76 -5.46
C LEU A 211 6.49 1.86 -5.44
N MET A 212 6.93 3.07 -5.12
CA MET A 212 6.08 4.24 -5.06
C MET A 212 6.38 5.14 -6.26
N GLN A 213 5.32 5.76 -6.79
CA GLN A 213 5.42 6.80 -7.79
C GLN A 213 4.99 8.14 -7.19
N VAL A 214 5.78 9.19 -7.40
CA VAL A 214 5.35 10.57 -7.12
C VAL A 214 4.47 11.05 -8.27
N ALA A 215 3.18 11.19 -8.03
CA ALA A 215 2.22 11.67 -9.02
C ALA A 215 2.37 13.18 -9.24
N ASP A 216 2.45 13.92 -8.14
CA ASP A 216 2.64 15.37 -8.13
C ASP A 216 3.40 15.84 -6.87
N SER A 217 4.00 17.03 -6.95
CA SER A 217 4.79 17.60 -5.85
C SER A 217 4.63 19.12 -5.76
N ARG A 218 4.71 19.64 -4.54
CA ARG A 218 4.73 21.07 -4.26
C ARG A 218 5.71 21.37 -3.14
N GLN A 219 6.61 22.32 -3.38
CA GLN A 219 7.42 22.90 -2.30
C GLN A 219 6.63 24.00 -1.59
N LEU A 220 6.58 23.94 -0.26
CA LEU A 220 5.98 24.96 0.59
C LEU A 220 6.94 26.14 0.79
N GLU A 221 6.42 27.23 1.35
CA GLU A 221 7.22 28.45 1.58
C GLU A 221 8.39 28.22 2.53
N ASP A 222 8.20 27.34 3.52
CA ASP A 222 9.20 26.93 4.51
C ASP A 222 10.20 25.87 4.00
N GLY A 223 10.10 25.47 2.73
CA GLY A 223 11.00 24.52 2.09
C GLY A 223 10.61 23.05 2.23
N ARG A 224 9.55 22.72 3.00
CA ARG A 224 9.00 21.36 3.05
C ARG A 224 8.44 20.94 1.69
N LEU A 225 8.47 19.64 1.43
CA LEU A 225 7.87 19.06 0.23
C LEU A 225 6.56 18.37 0.58
N VAL A 226 5.50 18.75 -0.13
CA VAL A 226 4.23 18.03 -0.14
C VAL A 226 4.18 17.18 -1.40
N LEU A 227 4.03 15.88 -1.26
CA LEU A 227 4.06 14.92 -2.36
C LEU A 227 2.76 14.12 -2.37
N VAL A 228 2.12 13.99 -3.52
CA VAL A 228 1.11 12.95 -3.73
C VAL A 228 1.82 11.73 -4.29
N VAL A 229 1.73 10.61 -3.57
CA VAL A 229 2.40 9.37 -3.96
C VAL A 229 1.41 8.23 -4.09
N GLN A 230 1.73 7.30 -4.99
CA GLN A 230 0.91 6.15 -5.32
C GLN A 230 1.75 4.88 -5.19
N ALA A 231 1.23 3.91 -4.46
CA ALA A 231 1.86 2.62 -4.21
C ALA A 231 1.54 1.67 -5.37
N LEU A 232 2.56 1.26 -6.13
CA LEU A 232 2.37 0.54 -7.39
C LEU A 232 2.42 -0.97 -7.22
N GLU A 233 3.62 -1.49 -6.93
CA GLU A 233 3.93 -2.92 -6.96
C GLU A 233 4.88 -3.27 -5.83
N ARG A 234 4.86 -4.54 -5.41
CA ARG A 234 5.81 -5.05 -4.42
C ARG A 234 7.19 -5.20 -5.04
N PHE A 235 8.23 -4.99 -4.22
CA PHE A 235 9.59 -5.34 -4.58
C PHE A 235 10.34 -5.99 -3.42
N GLN A 236 11.43 -6.66 -3.76
CA GLN A 236 12.44 -7.17 -2.85
C GLN A 236 13.73 -6.36 -3.00
N VAL A 237 14.35 -5.94 -1.90
CA VAL A 237 15.71 -5.38 -1.91
C VAL A 237 16.70 -6.52 -2.18
N ILE A 238 17.53 -6.39 -3.22
CA ILE A 238 18.61 -7.36 -3.52
C ILE A 238 19.87 -6.98 -2.73
N GLU A 239 20.27 -5.71 -2.85
CA GLU A 239 21.44 -5.16 -2.20
C GLU A 239 21.32 -3.63 -2.07
N ALA A 240 21.83 -3.07 -0.98
CA ALA A 240 21.98 -1.62 -0.84
C ALA A 240 23.33 -1.18 -1.42
N THR A 241 23.30 -0.25 -2.38
CA THR A 241 24.50 0.37 -2.95
C THR A 241 24.93 1.60 -2.15
N GLN A 242 24.03 2.17 -1.35
CA GLN A 242 24.27 3.29 -0.46
C GLN A 242 23.38 3.18 0.78
N HIS A 243 23.87 3.65 1.94
CA HIS A 243 23.06 3.77 3.17
C HIS A 243 22.83 5.23 3.59
N THR A 244 23.84 6.09 3.45
CA THR A 244 23.80 7.50 3.84
C THR A 244 24.03 8.41 2.63
N PRO A 245 23.40 9.60 2.58
CA PRO A 245 22.50 10.19 3.57
C PRO A 245 21.09 9.58 3.58
N TYR A 246 20.75 8.82 2.55
CA TYR A 246 19.57 7.96 2.48
C TYR A 246 19.97 6.68 1.74
N ALA A 247 19.21 5.60 1.96
CA ALA A 247 19.51 4.33 1.35
C ALA A 247 19.19 4.34 -0.16
N VAL A 248 20.06 3.70 -0.95
CA VAL A 248 19.86 3.45 -2.37
C VAL A 248 20.14 1.98 -2.59
N ALA A 249 19.30 1.30 -3.37
CA ALA A 249 19.39 -0.14 -3.54
C ALA A 249 19.12 -0.60 -4.97
N THR A 250 19.64 -1.77 -5.29
CA THR A 250 19.11 -2.59 -6.37
C THR A 250 17.92 -3.37 -5.82
N VAL A 251 16.77 -3.25 -6.46
CA VAL A 251 15.54 -3.92 -6.05
C VAL A 251 14.97 -4.73 -7.21
N GLN A 252 14.21 -5.76 -6.89
CA GLN A 252 13.50 -6.56 -7.87
C GLN A 252 12.00 -6.44 -7.66
N LEU A 253 11.26 -6.08 -8.69
CA LEU A 253 9.81 -6.10 -8.69
C LEU A 253 9.31 -7.55 -8.61
N CYS A 254 8.35 -7.78 -7.73
CA CYS A 254 7.84 -9.11 -7.44
C CYS A 254 6.33 -9.14 -7.70
N PRO A 255 5.88 -9.61 -8.89
CA PRO A 255 4.47 -9.85 -9.11
C PRO A 255 3.99 -10.97 -8.16
N ASP A 256 2.67 -11.09 -8.00
CA ASP A 256 2.12 -12.22 -7.26
C ASP A 256 2.28 -13.52 -8.03
N THR A 257 2.40 -14.62 -7.27
CA THR A 257 2.62 -15.97 -7.81
C THR A 257 1.58 -16.30 -8.89
N GLU A 258 0.29 -16.03 -8.65
CA GLU A 258 -0.79 -16.35 -9.59
C GLU A 258 -0.70 -15.57 -10.90
N LEU A 259 -0.23 -14.32 -10.86
CA LEU A 259 -0.05 -13.50 -12.06
C LEU A 259 1.14 -14.01 -12.89
N ALA A 260 2.26 -14.33 -12.25
CA ALA A 260 3.41 -14.93 -12.92
C ALA A 260 3.06 -16.32 -13.52
N MET A 261 2.31 -17.14 -12.79
CA MET A 261 1.85 -18.46 -13.25
C MET A 261 1.05 -18.40 -14.55
N THR A 262 0.33 -17.31 -14.82
CA THR A 262 -0.41 -17.12 -16.08
C THR A 262 0.49 -17.16 -17.32
N TYR A 263 1.78 -16.82 -17.16
CA TYR A 263 2.77 -16.79 -18.24
C TYR A 263 3.78 -17.93 -18.17
N TYR A 264 3.81 -18.67 -17.06
CA TYR A 264 4.85 -19.66 -16.78
C TYR A 264 4.89 -20.81 -17.80
N ASP A 265 3.75 -21.42 -18.15
CA ASP A 265 3.72 -22.51 -19.15
C ASP A 265 4.25 -22.07 -20.52
N LYS A 266 3.93 -20.83 -20.91
CA LYS A 266 4.41 -20.24 -22.16
C LYS A 266 5.90 -19.95 -22.09
N ALA A 267 6.39 -19.40 -20.98
CA ALA A 267 7.81 -19.18 -20.75
C ALA A 267 8.60 -20.50 -20.77
N GLN A 268 8.08 -21.55 -20.12
CA GLN A 268 8.70 -22.87 -20.08
C GLN A 268 8.71 -23.52 -21.48
N SER A 269 7.65 -23.35 -22.26
CA SER A 269 7.61 -23.83 -23.65
C SER A 269 8.65 -23.12 -24.51
N MET A 270 8.75 -21.79 -24.40
CA MET A 270 9.76 -20.99 -25.12
C MET A 270 11.19 -21.33 -24.70
N ALA A 271 11.43 -21.55 -23.41
CA ALA A 271 12.72 -22.02 -22.91
C ALA A 271 13.12 -23.33 -23.60
N ARG A 272 12.23 -24.33 -23.63
CA ARG A 272 12.49 -25.64 -24.26
C ARG A 272 12.75 -25.55 -25.76
N GLU A 273 12.17 -24.57 -26.46
CA GLU A 273 12.40 -24.38 -27.89
C GLU A 273 13.73 -23.71 -28.21
N LEU A 274 14.23 -22.84 -27.33
CA LEU A 274 15.43 -22.03 -27.57
C LEU A 274 16.74 -22.69 -27.10
N SER A 275 16.67 -23.67 -26.21
CA SER A 275 17.86 -24.34 -25.67
C SER A 275 17.65 -25.84 -25.53
N ASP A 276 18.51 -26.62 -26.20
CA ASP A 276 18.63 -28.08 -26.00
C ASP A 276 19.33 -28.40 -24.66
N ASP A 277 20.12 -27.47 -24.14
CA ASP A 277 20.77 -27.57 -22.84
C ASP A 277 19.79 -27.12 -21.74
N PHE A 278 19.75 -27.90 -20.65
CA PHE A 278 18.89 -27.73 -19.46
C PHE A 278 18.75 -26.27 -19.00
N LEU A 279 17.81 -25.52 -19.59
CA LEU A 279 17.37 -24.26 -19.01
C LEU A 279 16.73 -24.55 -17.66
N HIS A 280 17.10 -23.76 -16.67
CA HIS A 280 16.61 -23.93 -15.32
C HIS A 280 15.19 -23.40 -15.23
N ASP A 281 14.30 -24.10 -14.51
CA ASP A 281 12.92 -23.64 -14.27
C ASP A 281 12.86 -22.20 -13.70
N GLN A 282 13.96 -21.76 -13.08
CA GLN A 282 14.19 -20.41 -12.58
C GLN A 282 14.23 -19.35 -13.69
N ASP A 283 14.79 -19.65 -14.86
CA ASP A 283 14.86 -18.72 -15.99
C ASP A 283 13.46 -18.52 -16.61
N ALA A 284 12.72 -19.61 -16.78
CA ALA A 284 11.33 -19.57 -17.21
C ALA A 284 10.45 -18.78 -16.21
N TRP A 285 10.69 -18.95 -14.91
CA TRP A 285 10.01 -18.18 -13.87
C TRP A 285 10.36 -16.69 -13.91
N GLY A 286 11.64 -16.35 -14.06
CA GLY A 286 12.09 -14.97 -14.24
C GLY A 286 11.43 -14.28 -15.43
N ALA A 287 11.35 -14.98 -16.57
CA ALA A 287 10.66 -14.51 -17.76
C ALA A 287 9.14 -14.36 -17.55
N ALA A 288 8.50 -15.30 -16.83
CA ALA A 288 7.08 -15.22 -16.50
C ALA A 288 6.77 -14.04 -15.57
N CYS A 289 7.62 -13.78 -14.58
CA CYS A 289 7.53 -12.59 -13.72
C CYS A 289 7.67 -11.30 -14.54
N ALA A 290 8.62 -11.24 -15.48
CA ALA A 290 8.78 -10.08 -16.37
C ALA A 290 7.55 -9.84 -17.24
N ALA A 291 6.97 -10.91 -17.80
CA ALA A 291 5.74 -10.86 -18.57
C ALA A 291 4.55 -10.36 -17.74
N ALA A 292 4.40 -10.83 -16.49
CA ALA A 292 3.35 -10.38 -15.58
C ALA A 292 3.48 -8.89 -15.22
N LEU A 293 4.70 -8.40 -15.00
CA LEU A 293 4.97 -6.99 -14.71
C LEU A 293 4.72 -6.09 -15.92
N GLU A 294 5.09 -6.52 -17.13
CA GLU A 294 4.78 -5.81 -18.37
C GLU A 294 3.26 -5.72 -18.59
N ALA A 295 2.52 -6.80 -18.33
CA ALA A 295 1.06 -6.75 -18.38
C ALA A 295 0.47 -5.78 -17.34
N ALA A 296 1.03 -5.73 -16.13
CA ALA A 296 0.62 -4.76 -15.10
C ALA A 296 0.96 -3.30 -15.49
N GLU A 297 2.11 -3.07 -16.14
CA GLU A 297 2.50 -1.75 -16.66
C GLU A 297 1.48 -1.19 -17.65
N GLN A 298 0.96 -2.04 -18.54
CA GLN A 298 -0.06 -1.64 -19.53
C GLN A 298 -1.35 -1.18 -18.86
N LEU A 299 -1.72 -1.80 -17.73
CA LEU A 299 -2.88 -1.42 -16.94
C LEU A 299 -2.64 -0.17 -16.08
N ARG A 300 -1.38 0.18 -15.79
CA ARG A 300 -1.04 1.23 -14.82
C ARG A 300 -1.62 2.58 -15.18
N GLN A 301 -1.60 2.96 -16.47
CA GLN A 301 -2.15 4.24 -16.91
C GLN A 301 -3.63 4.36 -16.54
N PHE A 302 -4.37 3.26 -16.66
CA PHE A 302 -5.77 3.18 -16.29
C PHE A 302 -5.99 3.08 -14.76
N GLU A 303 -5.14 2.35 -14.04
CA GLU A 303 -5.33 2.11 -12.61
C GLU A 303 -4.92 3.28 -11.71
N TYR A 304 -3.99 4.12 -12.18
CA TYR A 304 -3.34 5.16 -11.39
C TYR A 304 -3.59 6.54 -11.98
N ARG A 305 -4.82 7.05 -11.77
CA ARG A 305 -5.18 8.41 -12.17
C ARG A 305 -4.19 9.43 -11.59
N PRO A 306 -3.63 10.34 -12.41
CA PRO A 306 -2.79 11.41 -11.91
C PRO A 306 -3.58 12.30 -10.93
N VAL A 307 -3.05 12.50 -9.73
CA VAL A 307 -3.65 13.37 -8.71
C VAL A 307 -2.71 14.55 -8.44
N LEU A 308 -3.24 15.76 -8.56
CA LEU A 308 -2.49 17.00 -8.30
C LEU A 308 -2.56 17.38 -6.83
N VAL A 309 -1.45 17.84 -6.24
CA VAL A 309 -1.39 18.38 -4.88
C VAL A 309 -2.36 19.56 -4.72
N GLN A 310 -2.59 20.35 -5.78
CA GLN A 310 -3.52 21.47 -5.73
C GLN A 310 -5.00 21.03 -5.66
N SER A 311 -5.30 19.81 -6.11
CA SER A 311 -6.66 19.28 -6.12
C SER A 311 -7.08 18.63 -4.80
N SER A 312 -6.14 18.38 -3.88
CA SER A 312 -6.43 17.81 -2.57
C SER A 312 -7.09 18.84 -1.66
N THR A 313 -8.41 18.74 -1.51
CA THR A 313 -9.18 19.53 -0.55
C THR A 313 -8.69 19.23 0.86
N MET A 314 -8.33 20.27 1.62
CA MET A 314 -7.89 20.14 3.03
C MET A 314 -6.59 19.37 3.26
N GLY A 315 -5.72 19.22 2.26
CA GLY A 315 -4.45 18.51 2.43
C GLY A 315 -4.63 17.01 2.69
N ALA A 316 -5.67 16.41 2.11
CA ALA A 316 -5.88 14.97 2.13
C ALA A 316 -6.20 14.44 0.73
N VAL A 317 -5.72 13.24 0.44
CA VAL A 317 -6.04 12.49 -0.78
C VAL A 317 -6.90 11.29 -0.42
N ALA A 318 -7.65 10.75 -1.39
CA ALA A 318 -8.28 9.45 -1.20
C ALA A 318 -7.18 8.42 -0.91
N PRO A 319 -7.37 7.55 0.10
CA PRO A 319 -6.33 6.61 0.53
C PRO A 319 -6.09 5.48 -0.48
N LEU A 320 -7.00 5.30 -1.44
CA LEU A 320 -6.89 4.35 -2.53
C LEU A 320 -6.79 5.11 -3.86
N VAL A 321 -6.01 4.56 -4.78
CA VAL A 321 -5.89 5.10 -6.14
C VAL A 321 -7.22 4.99 -6.87
N ASN A 322 -7.52 5.99 -7.70
CA ASN A 322 -8.70 6.01 -8.54
C ASN A 322 -8.33 5.57 -9.95
N TYR A 323 -9.27 4.91 -10.62
CA TYR A 323 -9.17 4.65 -12.04
C TYR A 323 -9.22 5.95 -12.84
N ASP A 324 -8.46 5.99 -13.93
CA ASP A 324 -8.47 7.09 -14.87
C ASP A 324 -9.51 6.85 -15.96
N MET A 325 -10.61 7.60 -15.91
CA MET A 325 -11.66 7.54 -16.95
C MET A 325 -11.23 8.22 -18.25
N ASP A 326 -10.22 9.10 -18.18
CA ASP A 326 -9.76 9.87 -19.34
C ASP A 326 -8.83 9.02 -20.22
N VAL A 327 -8.36 7.87 -19.72
CA VAL A 327 -7.59 6.90 -20.50
C VAL A 327 -8.52 6.21 -21.50
N ASP A 328 -8.11 6.22 -22.76
CA ASP A 328 -8.78 5.46 -23.81
C ASP A 328 -8.73 3.97 -23.46
N VAL A 329 -9.87 3.45 -23.01
CA VAL A 329 -10.06 2.04 -22.65
C VAL A 329 -9.61 1.11 -23.77
N GLU A 330 -9.71 1.50 -25.04
CA GLU A 330 -9.29 0.65 -26.16
C GLU A 330 -7.77 0.58 -26.34
N THR A 331 -7.01 1.46 -25.67
CA THR A 331 -5.55 1.36 -25.59
C THR A 331 -5.09 0.34 -24.55
N VAL A 332 -5.90 0.17 -23.50
CA VAL A 332 -5.60 -0.73 -22.38
C VAL A 332 -6.22 -2.10 -22.62
N PHE A 333 -7.46 -2.13 -23.11
CA PHE A 333 -8.26 -3.29 -23.44
C PHE A 333 -8.68 -3.24 -24.91
N PRO A 334 -7.76 -3.55 -25.83
CA PRO A 334 -8.02 -3.47 -27.25
C PRO A 334 -9.14 -4.44 -27.66
N LEU A 335 -10.19 -3.86 -28.26
CA LEU A 335 -11.23 -4.63 -28.95
C LEU A 335 -10.75 -5.16 -30.30
N ASP A 336 -9.81 -4.44 -30.90
CA ASP A 336 -9.20 -4.78 -32.16
C ASP A 336 -8.22 -5.94 -31.96
N MET A 337 -8.41 -7.00 -32.74
CA MET A 337 -7.59 -8.21 -32.69
C MET A 337 -6.12 -7.90 -32.97
N ASP A 338 -5.82 -6.93 -33.85
CA ASP A 338 -4.45 -6.56 -34.19
C ASP A 338 -3.74 -5.90 -33.01
N ARG A 339 -4.42 -4.97 -32.31
CA ARG A 339 -3.88 -4.34 -31.09
C ARG A 339 -3.75 -5.33 -29.92
N ALA A 340 -4.73 -6.21 -29.73
CA ALA A 340 -4.67 -7.26 -28.70
C ALA A 340 -3.50 -8.22 -28.96
N GLN A 341 -3.29 -8.58 -30.23
CA GLN A 341 -2.16 -9.39 -30.65
C GLN A 341 -0.83 -8.64 -30.45
N ALA A 342 -0.75 -7.34 -30.77
CA ALA A 342 0.45 -6.53 -30.52
C ALA A 342 0.82 -6.43 -29.03
N GLN A 343 -0.17 -6.28 -28.13
CA GLN A 343 0.07 -6.34 -26.68
C GLN A 343 0.61 -7.72 -26.26
N LYS A 344 0.01 -8.80 -26.76
CA LYS A 344 0.45 -10.18 -26.50
C LYS A 344 1.86 -10.45 -27.03
N GLU A 345 2.20 -9.90 -28.19
CA GLU A 345 3.53 -9.97 -28.79
C GLU A 345 4.55 -9.20 -27.95
N ARG A 346 4.21 -7.99 -27.50
CA ARG A 346 5.06 -7.20 -26.60
C ARG A 346 5.39 -7.97 -25.33
N VAL A 347 4.39 -8.59 -24.68
CA VAL A 347 4.61 -9.46 -23.50
C VAL A 347 5.50 -10.65 -23.87
N GLY A 348 5.31 -11.25 -25.05
CA GLY A 348 6.17 -12.32 -25.56
C GLY A 348 7.62 -11.90 -25.76
N THR A 349 7.87 -10.71 -26.31
CA THR A 349 9.21 -10.15 -26.51
C THR A 349 9.90 -9.87 -25.17
N VAL A 350 9.18 -9.35 -24.18
CA VAL A 350 9.73 -9.16 -22.83
C VAL A 350 10.11 -10.50 -22.23
N MET A 351 9.24 -11.50 -22.35
CA MET A 351 9.49 -12.84 -21.86
C MET A 351 10.75 -13.45 -22.51
N GLU A 352 10.87 -13.39 -23.84
CA GLU A 352 12.04 -13.88 -24.58
C GLU A 352 13.34 -13.20 -24.14
N LYS A 353 13.32 -11.86 -23.99
CA LYS A 353 14.48 -11.09 -23.51
C LYS A 353 14.94 -11.54 -22.13
N HIS A 354 14.02 -11.96 -21.27
CA HIS A 354 14.30 -12.34 -19.89
C HIS A 354 14.59 -13.84 -19.67
N LEU A 355 14.41 -14.70 -20.67
CA LEU A 355 14.70 -16.14 -20.56
C LEU A 355 16.18 -16.46 -20.27
N PHE A 356 17.09 -15.52 -20.50
CA PHE A 356 18.53 -15.71 -20.23
C PHE A 356 19.07 -14.69 -19.22
N SER A 357 18.19 -13.90 -18.61
CA SER A 357 18.55 -12.99 -17.55
C SER A 357 18.42 -13.75 -16.24
N ALA A 358 19.55 -14.13 -15.63
CA ALA A 358 19.56 -14.76 -14.32
C ALA A 358 18.67 -13.98 -13.34
N SER A 359 17.53 -14.57 -12.99
CA SER A 359 16.58 -13.95 -12.08
C SER A 359 16.92 -14.41 -10.66
N PRO A 360 17.18 -13.50 -9.72
CA PRO A 360 17.39 -13.87 -8.33
C PRO A 360 16.09 -14.31 -7.62
N VAL A 361 14.94 -14.37 -8.31
CA VAL A 361 13.69 -14.86 -7.71
C VAL A 361 13.75 -16.37 -7.59
N ASP A 362 13.61 -16.86 -6.36
CA ASP A 362 13.43 -18.27 -6.09
C ASP A 362 12.09 -18.75 -6.65
N LEU A 363 12.12 -19.94 -7.25
CA LEU A 363 10.92 -20.62 -7.68
C LEU A 363 10.08 -20.94 -6.43
N PRO A 364 8.79 -20.59 -6.38
CA PRO A 364 7.94 -20.96 -5.26
C PRO A 364 7.96 -22.48 -5.04
N ASP A 365 8.20 -22.93 -3.81
CA ASP A 365 8.24 -24.37 -3.44
C ASP A 365 6.98 -25.13 -3.85
N ASN A 366 5.86 -24.40 -3.97
CA ASN A 366 4.56 -24.93 -4.34
C ASN A 366 4.03 -24.22 -5.59
N LEU A 367 4.69 -24.44 -6.74
CA LEU A 367 4.05 -24.25 -8.06
C LEU A 367 2.91 -25.27 -8.25
N LYS A 368 1.90 -25.23 -7.37
CA LYS A 368 0.64 -25.92 -7.63
C LYS A 368 0.01 -25.30 -8.87
N GLN A 369 -0.81 -26.08 -9.56
CA GLN A 369 -1.63 -25.54 -10.65
C GLN A 369 -2.34 -24.29 -10.17
N LEU A 370 -2.19 -23.21 -10.94
CA LEU A 370 -2.95 -21.98 -10.76
C LEU A 370 -4.43 -22.33 -10.79
N ASP A 371 -5.08 -22.23 -9.64
CA ASP A 371 -6.52 -22.43 -9.53
C ASP A 371 -7.21 -21.06 -9.58
N LEU A 372 -7.50 -20.62 -10.81
CA LEU A 372 -8.25 -19.39 -11.05
C LEU A 372 -9.65 -19.43 -10.40
N GLU A 373 -10.24 -20.62 -10.30
CA GLU A 373 -11.54 -20.82 -9.68
C GLU A 373 -11.45 -20.62 -8.16
N GLN A 374 -10.40 -21.14 -7.52
CA GLN A 374 -10.12 -20.90 -6.11
C GLN A 374 -9.93 -19.40 -5.82
N VAL A 375 -9.12 -18.69 -6.61
CA VAL A 375 -8.92 -17.24 -6.43
C VAL A 375 -10.24 -16.49 -6.57
N GLY A 376 -11.05 -16.84 -7.58
CA GLY A 376 -12.38 -16.25 -7.78
C GLY A 376 -13.36 -16.55 -6.62
N GLN A 377 -13.34 -17.77 -6.09
CA GLN A 377 -14.14 -18.17 -4.94
C GLN A 377 -13.73 -17.40 -3.67
N LEU A 378 -12.42 -17.25 -3.43
CA LEU A 378 -11.89 -16.47 -2.30
C LEU A 378 -12.24 -14.99 -2.44
N GLU A 379 -12.11 -14.41 -3.65
CA GLU A 379 -12.53 -13.04 -3.95
C GLU A 379 -14.02 -12.85 -3.60
N HIS A 380 -14.87 -13.77 -4.06
CA HIS A 380 -16.31 -13.77 -3.78
C HIS A 380 -16.61 -13.88 -2.27
N GLU A 381 -15.93 -14.78 -1.55
CA GLU A 381 -16.08 -14.93 -0.09
C GLU A 381 -15.68 -13.68 0.69
N VAL A 382 -14.61 -12.99 0.27
CA VAL A 382 -14.20 -11.71 0.85
C VAL A 382 -15.30 -10.67 0.64
N TRP A 383 -15.86 -10.56 -0.56
CA TRP A 383 -16.97 -9.64 -0.84
C TRP A 383 -18.22 -9.92 0.00
N LEU A 384 -18.59 -11.19 0.19
CA LEU A 384 -19.66 -11.58 1.11
C LEU A 384 -19.36 -11.16 2.55
N GLY A 385 -18.11 -11.32 2.99
CA GLY A 385 -17.65 -10.86 4.30
C GLY A 385 -17.78 -9.35 4.49
N VAL A 386 -17.44 -8.56 3.47
CA VAL A 386 -17.59 -7.08 3.50
C VAL A 386 -19.06 -6.67 3.49
N ASP A 387 -19.91 -7.34 2.70
CA ASP A 387 -21.35 -7.05 2.65
C ASP A 387 -22.04 -7.33 3.99
N GLU A 388 -21.72 -8.47 4.60
CA GLU A 388 -22.19 -8.83 5.94
C GLU A 388 -21.73 -7.81 7.00
N LEU A 389 -20.48 -7.37 6.93
CA LEU A 389 -19.95 -6.32 7.79
C LEU A 389 -20.79 -5.04 7.67
N VAL A 390 -21.09 -4.60 6.45
CA VAL A 390 -21.92 -3.40 6.21
C VAL A 390 -23.33 -3.58 6.75
N LYS A 391 -23.95 -4.76 6.57
CA LYS A 391 -25.28 -5.07 7.12
C LYS A 391 -25.29 -5.00 8.64
N LEU A 392 -24.30 -5.58 9.31
CA LEU A 392 -24.19 -5.56 10.77
C LEU A 392 -23.95 -4.14 11.31
N LEU A 393 -23.09 -3.36 10.65
CA LEU A 393 -22.88 -1.95 11.01
C LEU A 393 -24.15 -1.12 10.82
N TYR A 394 -24.97 -1.42 9.80
CA TYR A 394 -26.28 -0.80 9.60
C TYR A 394 -27.25 -1.17 10.73
N GLN A 395 -27.30 -2.45 11.12
CA GLN A 395 -28.15 -2.93 12.21
C GLN A 395 -27.78 -2.31 13.56
N LEU A 396 -26.48 -2.17 13.84
CA LEU A 396 -25.96 -1.59 15.07
C LEU A 396 -26.04 -0.06 15.12
N ASN A 397 -26.46 0.60 14.03
CA ASN A 397 -26.56 2.05 14.01
C ASN A 397 -27.77 2.52 14.85
N PRO A 398 -27.56 3.28 15.95
CA PRO A 398 -28.65 3.76 16.79
C PRO A 398 -29.59 4.74 16.07
N ASN A 399 -29.18 5.31 14.92
CA ASN A 399 -30.01 6.19 14.12
C ASN A 399 -30.15 5.69 12.67
N PRO A 400 -31.07 4.74 12.41
CA PRO A 400 -31.27 4.16 11.08
C PRO A 400 -31.79 5.17 10.05
N THR A 401 -32.27 6.34 10.48
CA THR A 401 -32.80 7.39 9.58
C THR A 401 -31.72 8.32 9.03
N SER A 402 -30.53 8.34 9.64
CA SER A 402 -29.41 9.11 9.09
C SER A 402 -28.90 8.44 7.82
N PRO A 403 -28.64 9.18 6.72
CA PRO A 403 -27.99 8.61 5.55
C PRO A 403 -26.62 8.07 5.97
N ILE A 404 -26.54 6.76 6.13
CA ILE A 404 -25.31 6.11 6.56
C ILE A 404 -24.31 6.25 5.43
N VAL A 405 -23.19 6.90 5.73
CA VAL A 405 -22.00 6.87 4.88
C VAL A 405 -21.53 5.43 4.87
N THR A 406 -21.66 4.77 3.71
CA THR A 406 -21.16 3.40 3.52
C THR A 406 -19.69 3.38 3.94
N PRO A 407 -19.28 2.49 4.88
CA PRO A 407 -17.91 2.49 5.38
C PRO A 407 -16.91 2.01 4.32
N VAL A 408 -17.40 1.47 3.20
CA VAL A 408 -16.62 0.99 2.07
C VAL A 408 -16.15 2.16 1.19
N PRO A 409 -14.83 2.37 1.04
CA PRO A 409 -14.31 3.32 0.08
C PRO A 409 -14.88 3.07 -1.32
N THR A 410 -15.28 4.13 -2.00
CA THR A 410 -15.88 4.01 -3.34
C THR A 410 -14.89 3.46 -4.37
N GLN A 411 -13.60 3.68 -4.17
CA GLN A 411 -12.53 3.06 -4.97
C GLN A 411 -12.53 1.54 -4.84
N MET A 412 -12.78 1.01 -3.64
CA MET A 412 -12.90 -0.42 -3.42
C MET A 412 -14.16 -0.97 -4.10
N LEU A 413 -15.30 -0.26 -4.01
CA LEU A 413 -16.52 -0.65 -4.74
C LEU A 413 -16.33 -0.67 -6.28
N GLY A 414 -15.39 0.10 -6.81
CA GLY A 414 -15.01 0.04 -8.23
C GLY A 414 -14.40 -1.30 -8.64
N LEU A 415 -13.90 -2.10 -7.69
CA LEU A 415 -13.42 -3.47 -7.90
C LEU A 415 -14.53 -4.53 -7.79
N LEU A 416 -15.76 -4.18 -7.41
CA LEU A 416 -16.82 -5.16 -7.20
C LEU A 416 -17.31 -5.71 -8.56
N PRO A 417 -17.21 -7.03 -8.85
CA PRO A 417 -17.78 -7.63 -10.05
C PRO A 417 -19.28 -7.37 -10.17
N ARG A 418 -19.82 -7.22 -11.38
CA ARG A 418 -21.27 -7.01 -11.57
C ARG A 418 -22.04 -8.31 -11.34
N GLY A 419 -23.16 -8.26 -10.62
CA GLY A 419 -23.96 -9.46 -10.31
C GLY A 419 -24.68 -10.08 -11.50
N ASP A 420 -24.90 -9.31 -12.56
CA ASP A 420 -25.61 -9.69 -13.78
C ASP A 420 -24.68 -10.14 -14.91
N CYS A 421 -23.37 -10.21 -14.67
CA CYS A 421 -22.43 -10.65 -15.70
C CYS A 421 -22.68 -12.13 -16.05
N CYS A 422 -23.38 -12.34 -17.18
CA CYS A 422 -23.88 -13.63 -17.66
C CYS A 422 -22.79 -14.64 -18.06
N SER A 423 -21.52 -14.43 -17.70
CA SER A 423 -20.48 -15.43 -17.96
C SER A 423 -20.51 -16.52 -16.90
N GLN A 424 -20.46 -17.77 -17.35
CA GLN A 424 -20.40 -19.00 -16.56
C GLN A 424 -19.30 -19.05 -15.48
N GLN A 425 -18.39 -18.07 -15.47
CA GLN A 425 -17.24 -18.00 -14.56
C GLN A 425 -17.53 -17.27 -13.24
N TYR A 426 -18.64 -16.53 -13.10
CA TYR A 426 -18.94 -15.81 -11.86
C TYR A 426 -20.01 -16.49 -11.02
N ILE A 427 -19.75 -16.51 -9.72
CA ILE A 427 -20.71 -16.94 -8.71
C ILE A 427 -21.70 -15.78 -8.51
N PRO A 428 -23.02 -16.01 -8.66
CA PRO A 428 -24.00 -14.94 -8.52
C PRO A 428 -24.06 -14.45 -7.07
N TRP A 429 -24.21 -13.13 -6.90
CA TRP A 429 -24.40 -12.55 -5.57
C TRP A 429 -25.72 -13.03 -4.93
N PRO A 430 -25.78 -13.17 -3.60
CA PRO A 430 -27.03 -13.39 -2.89
C PRO A 430 -28.07 -12.30 -3.21
N GLY A 431 -29.36 -12.65 -3.23
CA GLY A 431 -30.42 -11.69 -3.59
C GLY A 431 -30.54 -10.49 -2.65
N ASP A 432 -29.98 -10.56 -1.44
CA ASP A 432 -29.93 -9.49 -0.45
C ASP A 432 -28.57 -8.78 -0.37
N PHE A 433 -27.66 -9.03 -1.32
CA PHE A 433 -26.33 -8.42 -1.38
C PHE A 433 -26.43 -6.90 -1.62
N LYS A 434 -26.05 -6.11 -0.60
CA LYS A 434 -26.27 -4.66 -0.56
C LYS A 434 -25.19 -3.89 -1.31
N LEU A 435 -23.94 -4.36 -1.30
CA LEU A 435 -22.84 -3.67 -1.96
C LEU A 435 -23.08 -3.46 -3.46
N ASP A 436 -23.68 -4.42 -4.15
CA ASP A 436 -24.03 -4.25 -5.57
C ASP A 436 -25.09 -3.15 -5.78
N GLN A 437 -26.10 -3.09 -4.91
CA GLN A 437 -27.11 -2.02 -4.92
C GLN A 437 -26.50 -0.64 -4.62
N PHE A 438 -25.46 -0.58 -3.77
CA PHE A 438 -24.70 0.65 -3.53
C PHE A 438 -23.89 1.05 -4.76
N ALA A 439 -23.16 0.10 -5.36
CA ALA A 439 -22.36 0.35 -6.56
C ALA A 439 -23.25 0.83 -7.73
N ASN A 440 -24.37 0.17 -8.00
CA ASN A 440 -25.31 0.56 -9.07
C ASN A 440 -25.83 1.99 -8.88
N ARG A 441 -26.19 2.37 -7.64
CA ARG A 441 -26.59 3.75 -7.34
C ARG A 441 -25.48 4.77 -7.56
N LEU A 442 -24.22 4.41 -7.26
CA LEU A 442 -23.08 5.29 -7.54
C LEU A 442 -22.85 5.45 -9.05
N GLU A 443 -23.10 4.42 -9.86
CA GLU A 443 -23.07 4.52 -11.33
C GLU A 443 -24.19 5.42 -11.85
N ASP A 444 -25.43 5.23 -11.39
CA ASP A 444 -26.56 6.06 -11.78
C ASP A 444 -26.31 7.53 -11.44
N TYR A 445 -25.76 7.79 -10.25
CA TYR A 445 -25.39 9.13 -9.82
C TYR A 445 -24.25 9.70 -10.68
N ALA A 446 -23.30 8.84 -11.07
CA ALA A 446 -22.20 9.17 -11.96
C ALA A 446 -22.62 9.51 -13.38
N ALA A 447 -23.69 8.89 -13.88
CA ALA A 447 -24.28 9.21 -15.17
C ALA A 447 -25.10 10.52 -15.15
N ALA A 448 -25.76 10.83 -14.03
CA ALA A 448 -26.69 11.96 -13.93
C ALA A 448 -26.03 13.33 -13.72
N MET A 449 -24.87 13.38 -13.05
CA MET A 449 -24.11 14.61 -12.79
C MET A 449 -22.61 14.31 -12.91
N PRO A 450 -21.75 15.26 -13.33
CA PRO A 450 -20.31 15.06 -13.34
C PRO A 450 -19.85 14.69 -11.92
N PRO A 451 -19.54 13.41 -11.66
CA PRO A 451 -19.59 12.87 -10.32
C PRO A 451 -18.29 13.16 -9.63
N THR A 452 -18.39 13.87 -8.51
CA THR A 452 -17.31 13.92 -7.54
C THR A 452 -17.71 13.01 -6.40
N VAL A 453 -17.27 11.75 -6.47
CA VAL A 453 -17.51 10.75 -5.44
C VAL A 453 -16.29 10.69 -4.54
N GLY A 454 -16.47 11.10 -3.29
CA GLY A 454 -15.41 11.11 -2.28
C GLY A 454 -15.44 12.38 -1.45
N THR A 455 -15.12 12.27 -0.17
CA THR A 455 -15.02 13.41 0.76
C THR A 455 -13.74 14.23 0.53
N TYR A 456 -12.72 13.66 -0.12
CA TYR A 456 -11.38 14.24 -0.21
C TYR A 456 -10.92 14.57 -1.63
N SER A 457 -11.26 13.73 -2.62
CA SER A 457 -10.94 13.95 -4.03
C SER A 457 -12.20 13.95 -4.89
N LYS A 458 -12.23 14.86 -5.87
CA LYS A 458 -13.25 14.95 -6.91
C LYS A 458 -13.03 13.85 -7.96
N SER A 459 -13.06 12.58 -7.55
CA SER A 459 -12.88 11.47 -8.47
C SER A 459 -14.22 10.93 -8.93
N PRO A 460 -14.39 10.63 -10.22
CA PRO A 460 -15.56 9.88 -10.65
C PRO A 460 -15.51 8.47 -10.07
N PHE A 461 -16.69 7.92 -9.81
CA PHE A 461 -16.81 6.51 -9.50
C PHE A 461 -16.70 5.70 -10.79
N VAL A 462 -15.81 4.71 -10.80
CA VAL A 462 -15.57 3.84 -11.95
C VAL A 462 -15.66 2.41 -11.47
N ARG A 463 -16.57 1.64 -12.04
CA ARG A 463 -16.69 0.20 -11.86
C ARG A 463 -16.43 -0.45 -13.22
N TYR A 464 -15.36 -1.25 -13.30
CA TYR A 464 -14.78 -1.60 -14.60
C TYR A 464 -15.25 -2.93 -15.20
N ASP A 465 -16.25 -3.56 -14.60
CA ASP A 465 -16.81 -4.78 -15.14
C ASP A 465 -17.92 -4.42 -16.14
N TYR A 466 -17.57 -4.07 -17.38
CA TYR A 466 -18.56 -3.83 -18.43
C TYR A 466 -19.14 -5.17 -18.88
N ALA A 467 -20.39 -5.43 -18.50
CA ALA A 467 -21.09 -6.68 -18.81
C ALA A 467 -21.17 -6.97 -20.32
N ASP A 468 -21.16 -5.91 -21.14
CA ASP A 468 -21.47 -5.97 -22.57
C ASP A 468 -20.32 -6.48 -23.45
N ASN A 469 -19.07 -6.49 -22.98
CA ASN A 469 -17.94 -6.97 -23.77
C ASN A 469 -16.90 -7.74 -22.95
N PRO A 470 -16.70 -9.05 -23.19
CA PRO A 470 -15.71 -9.85 -22.46
C PRO A 470 -14.28 -9.35 -22.64
N LEU A 471 -13.96 -8.66 -23.74
CA LEU A 471 -12.63 -8.09 -24.00
C LEU A 471 -12.37 -6.80 -23.21
N LYS A 472 -13.40 -6.12 -22.69
CA LYS A 472 -13.28 -4.92 -21.84
C LYS A 472 -13.32 -5.26 -20.34
N ARG A 473 -13.18 -6.53 -19.98
CA ARG A 473 -13.23 -6.95 -18.59
C ARG A 473 -11.91 -6.71 -17.91
N TYR A 474 -11.98 -6.15 -16.71
CA TYR A 474 -10.83 -6.11 -15.84
C TYR A 474 -10.34 -7.53 -15.54
N PRO A 475 -9.03 -7.85 -15.66
CA PRO A 475 -8.55 -9.21 -15.49
C PRO A 475 -8.84 -9.71 -14.08
N ILE A 476 -9.42 -10.90 -13.96
CA ILE A 476 -9.88 -11.46 -12.68
C ILE A 476 -8.75 -11.49 -11.65
N LEU A 477 -7.57 -11.99 -12.03
CA LEU A 477 -6.41 -12.02 -11.13
C LEU A 477 -5.95 -10.64 -10.70
N ARG A 478 -5.93 -9.66 -11.62
CA ARG A 478 -5.53 -8.28 -11.27
C ARG A 478 -6.53 -7.63 -10.33
N ARG A 479 -7.83 -7.87 -10.54
CA ARG A 479 -8.89 -7.40 -9.63
C ARG A 479 -8.79 -8.04 -8.25
N ALA A 480 -8.62 -9.36 -8.20
CA ALA A 480 -8.45 -10.11 -6.96
C ALA A 480 -7.18 -9.68 -6.21
N GLN A 481 -6.07 -9.48 -6.91
CA GLN A 481 -4.84 -8.90 -6.35
C GLN A 481 -5.13 -7.56 -5.67
N ARG A 482 -5.79 -6.63 -6.39
CA ARG A 482 -6.10 -5.32 -5.81
C ARG A 482 -7.02 -5.43 -4.61
N LEU A 483 -8.08 -6.25 -4.69
CA LEU A 483 -8.97 -6.50 -3.55
C LEU A 483 -8.18 -7.01 -2.34
N SER A 484 -7.24 -7.94 -2.57
CA SER A 484 -6.44 -8.57 -1.52
C SER A 484 -5.60 -7.58 -0.70
N PHE A 485 -5.23 -6.44 -1.26
CA PHE A 485 -4.56 -5.35 -0.54
C PHE A 485 -5.55 -4.33 0.02
N VAL A 486 -6.50 -3.85 -0.78
CA VAL A 486 -7.34 -2.70 -0.37
C VAL A 486 -8.35 -3.04 0.73
N VAL A 487 -8.77 -4.31 0.85
CA VAL A 487 -9.74 -4.72 1.88
C VAL A 487 -9.23 -4.46 3.30
N TRP A 488 -7.91 -4.45 3.51
CA TRP A 488 -7.28 -4.21 4.81
C TRP A 488 -7.54 -2.80 5.35
N ILE A 489 -7.78 -1.80 4.49
CA ILE A 489 -8.17 -0.46 4.94
C ILE A 489 -9.46 -0.48 5.77
N LEU A 490 -10.39 -1.39 5.48
CA LEU A 490 -11.63 -1.52 6.21
C LEU A 490 -11.41 -2.18 7.57
N MET A 491 -10.66 -3.28 7.56
CA MET A 491 -10.45 -4.10 8.74
C MET A 491 -9.63 -3.35 9.80
N GLU A 492 -8.64 -2.56 9.38
CA GLU A 492 -7.84 -1.73 10.29
C GLU A 492 -8.65 -0.65 11.01
N ASN A 493 -9.68 -0.12 10.35
CA ASN A 493 -10.53 0.92 10.92
C ASN A 493 -11.50 0.38 11.99
N ILE A 494 -11.76 -0.93 12.01
CA ILE A 494 -12.68 -1.57 12.97
C ILE A 494 -11.94 -1.97 14.26
N GLY A 495 -10.60 -1.93 14.26
CA GLY A 495 -9.77 -2.25 15.41
C GLY A 495 -9.57 -3.75 15.63
N PRO A 496 -8.81 -4.12 16.68
CA PRO A 496 -8.58 -5.52 17.03
C PRO A 496 -9.87 -6.15 17.55
N VAL A 497 -10.25 -7.29 16.98
CA VAL A 497 -11.43 -8.07 17.39
C VAL A 497 -11.01 -9.41 17.97
N GLY A 498 -11.33 -9.63 19.24
CA GLY A 498 -11.05 -10.87 19.96
C GLY A 498 -9.56 -11.12 20.23
N ASN A 499 -9.21 -12.39 20.45
CA ASN A 499 -7.83 -12.84 20.75
C ASN A 499 -7.06 -13.25 19.48
N GLN A 500 -7.51 -12.82 18.29
CA GLN A 500 -6.80 -13.17 17.06
C GLN A 500 -5.47 -12.40 16.97
N PRO A 501 -4.41 -13.04 16.45
CA PRO A 501 -3.15 -12.34 16.19
C PRO A 501 -3.40 -11.14 15.27
N VAL A 502 -2.76 -10.02 15.60
CA VAL A 502 -2.81 -8.81 14.77
C VAL A 502 -1.93 -9.05 13.56
N VAL A 503 -2.55 -9.22 12.39
CA VAL A 503 -1.83 -9.26 11.12
C VAL A 503 -1.43 -7.84 10.76
N SER A 504 -0.13 -7.59 10.67
CA SER A 504 0.42 -6.28 10.34
C SER A 504 0.35 -6.04 8.83
N ARG A 505 0.39 -4.77 8.40
CA ARG A 505 0.52 -4.45 6.96
C ARG A 505 1.79 -5.04 6.35
N GLN A 506 2.86 -5.16 7.14
CA GLN A 506 4.10 -5.78 6.67
C GLN A 506 3.88 -7.27 6.38
N ASP A 507 3.14 -7.96 7.25
CA ASP A 507 2.80 -9.37 7.04
C ASP A 507 2.00 -9.54 5.74
N ILE A 508 1.02 -8.65 5.48
CA ILE A 508 0.23 -8.66 4.23
C ILE A 508 1.11 -8.39 3.00
N LEU A 509 2.07 -7.47 3.12
CA LEU A 509 2.99 -7.16 2.04
C LEU A 509 3.94 -8.34 1.75
N GLU A 510 4.30 -9.12 2.75
CA GLU A 510 5.20 -10.27 2.63
C GLU A 510 4.53 -11.53 2.07
N MET A 511 3.20 -11.66 2.19
CA MET A 511 2.44 -12.72 1.51
C MET A 511 2.61 -12.60 -0.01
N HIS A 512 3.15 -13.64 -0.65
CA HIS A 512 3.48 -13.62 -2.09
C HIS A 512 2.33 -14.04 -3.01
N SER A 513 1.27 -14.59 -2.43
CA SER A 513 0.11 -15.11 -3.15
C SER A 513 -1.13 -14.24 -2.94
N ILE A 514 -1.91 -14.05 -4.01
CA ILE A 514 -3.23 -13.44 -3.96
C ILE A 514 -4.16 -14.27 -3.07
N SER A 515 -4.13 -15.60 -3.25
CA SER A 515 -4.98 -16.54 -2.51
C SER A 515 -4.70 -16.48 -1.01
N GLU A 516 -3.43 -16.49 -0.62
CA GLU A 516 -3.00 -16.38 0.79
C GLU A 516 -3.55 -15.10 1.44
N ARG A 517 -3.42 -13.95 0.77
CA ARG A 517 -3.94 -12.68 1.28
C ARG A 517 -5.46 -12.64 1.35
N LEU A 518 -6.16 -13.19 0.36
CA LEU A 518 -7.63 -13.26 0.37
C LEU A 518 -8.14 -14.21 1.46
N GLU A 519 -7.48 -15.34 1.69
CA GLU A 519 -7.80 -16.25 2.81
C GLU A 519 -7.65 -15.56 4.16
N ALA A 520 -6.52 -14.87 4.38
CA ALA A 520 -6.28 -14.09 5.59
C ALA A 520 -7.35 -12.99 5.79
N ALA A 521 -7.72 -12.27 4.72
CA ALA A 521 -8.76 -11.25 4.76
C ALA A 521 -10.14 -11.84 5.06
N ARG A 522 -10.50 -12.95 4.42
CA ARG A 522 -11.76 -13.67 4.66
C ARG A 522 -11.89 -14.10 6.11
N ASP A 523 -10.85 -14.72 6.66
CA ASP A 523 -10.88 -15.26 8.02
C ASP A 523 -10.94 -14.13 9.06
N ARG A 524 -10.26 -13.01 8.77
CA ARG A 524 -10.36 -11.79 9.58
C ARG A 524 -11.77 -11.18 9.52
N LEU A 525 -12.39 -11.06 8.35
CA LEU A 525 -13.76 -10.58 8.20
C LEU A 525 -14.76 -11.47 8.93
N LYS A 526 -14.61 -12.80 8.86
CA LYS A 526 -15.43 -13.74 9.62
C LYS A 526 -15.34 -13.48 11.13
N ALA A 527 -14.15 -13.25 11.66
CA ALA A 527 -13.95 -12.96 13.09
C ALA A 527 -14.55 -11.60 13.52
N ILE A 528 -14.41 -10.58 12.67
CA ILE A 528 -15.04 -9.27 12.86
C ILE A 528 -16.57 -9.41 12.90
N ASN A 529 -17.15 -10.03 11.87
CA ASN A 529 -18.60 -10.19 11.73
C ASN A 529 -19.18 -11.03 12.87
N ALA A 530 -18.50 -12.10 13.28
CA ALA A 530 -18.93 -12.91 14.43
C ALA A 530 -18.98 -12.08 15.74
N SER A 531 -18.09 -11.11 15.90
CA SER A 531 -18.10 -10.26 17.09
C SER A 531 -19.15 -9.16 17.01
N LEU A 532 -19.35 -8.55 15.84
CA LEU A 532 -20.44 -7.60 15.62
C LEU A 532 -21.82 -8.24 15.80
N ARG A 533 -22.02 -9.48 15.32
CA ARG A 533 -23.25 -10.25 15.57
C ARG A 533 -23.51 -10.45 17.06
N ARG A 534 -22.50 -10.84 17.84
CA ARG A 534 -22.63 -10.97 19.30
C ARG A 534 -23.03 -9.67 19.98
N VAL A 535 -22.55 -8.53 19.50
CA VAL A 535 -22.96 -7.21 20.02
C VAL A 535 -24.40 -6.91 19.59
N ALA A 536 -24.79 -7.22 18.36
CA ALA A 536 -26.14 -7.01 17.87
C ALA A 536 -27.18 -7.87 18.59
N ASP A 537 -26.83 -9.11 18.95
CA ASP A 537 -27.70 -10.04 19.70
C ASP A 537 -27.90 -9.62 21.18
N GLN A 538 -27.06 -8.70 21.69
CA GLN A 538 -27.16 -8.18 23.06
C GLN A 538 -28.01 -6.90 23.17
N GLN A 539 -28.35 -6.27 22.03
CA GLN A 539 -29.25 -5.11 21.96
C GLN A 539 -30.69 -5.57 21.77
#